data_AF-A0A2R6IF97-F1
#
_entry.id   AF-A0A2R6IF97-F1
#
_cell.length_a   1.000
_cell.length_b   1.000
_cell.length_c   1.000
_cell.angle_alpha   90.00
_cell.angle_beta   90.00
_cell.angle_gamma   90.00
#
_symmetry.space_group_name_H-M   'P 1'
#
loop_
_entity.id
_entity.type
_entity.pdbx_description
1 polymer ?
#
loop_
_entity_poly.entity_id
_entity_poly.type
_entity_poly.pdbx_seq_one_letter_code
_entity_poly.pdbx_strand_id
1 'polypeptide(L)'
;MFRTLMDRFVGSEWRTFCGYGPDRVLSLATAALDDLGYDYDRETVTTTGAERTMLGAEETGDRLVVSDPVRFEVEIVRATADPLTGTALSAVLGPERRERATEGLSVVTLRTVSDETRPTMAAFVDRVIERADRPPWDVRHHVGLRVAVLLRYKIRLLWIYWRGELPDRREGSDGPG
;
A
#
# COMPACT_ATOMS: atom_id res chain seq x y z
N MET A 1 15.74 2.82 15.87
CA MET A 1 15.38 1.39 16.08
C MET A 1 14.12 0.99 15.31
N PHE A 2 13.03 1.76 15.37
CA PHE A 2 11.78 1.45 14.65
C PHE A 2 11.92 1.51 13.11
N ARG A 3 12.65 2.50 12.58
CA ARG A 3 12.96 2.60 11.14
C ARG A 3 13.73 1.38 10.63
N THR A 4 14.79 0.98 11.32
CA THR A 4 15.58 -0.24 11.00
C THR A 4 14.73 -1.53 11.06
N LEU A 5 13.79 -1.61 11.99
CA LEU A 5 12.81 -2.70 12.07
C LEU A 5 11.86 -2.70 10.88
N MET A 6 11.36 -1.53 10.49
CA MET A 6 10.52 -1.35 9.30
C MET A 6 11.29 -1.64 8.01
N ASP A 7 12.53 -1.19 7.86
CA ASP A 7 13.39 -1.49 6.70
C ASP A 7 13.57 -3.00 6.54
N ARG A 8 13.79 -3.71 7.65
CA ARG A 8 13.87 -5.18 7.65
C ARG A 8 12.54 -5.85 7.35
N PHE A 9 11.41 -5.24 7.71
CA PHE A 9 10.06 -5.74 7.43
C PHE A 9 9.62 -5.49 5.99
N VAL A 10 10.10 -4.40 5.38
CA VAL A 10 9.80 -4.03 4.00
C VAL A 10 10.67 -4.84 3.02
N GLY A 11 11.91 -5.18 3.35
CA GLY A 11 12.75 -6.01 2.48
C GLY A 11 12.79 -5.45 1.05
N SER A 12 12.56 -6.30 0.05
CA SER A 12 12.47 -5.90 -1.37
C SER A 12 11.04 -5.59 -1.86
N GLU A 13 10.02 -5.74 -1.01
CA GLU A 13 8.61 -5.56 -1.35
C GLU A 13 7.85 -4.87 -0.21
N TRP A 14 7.33 -3.67 -0.49
CA TRP A 14 6.39 -3.00 0.39
C TRP A 14 4.97 -3.29 -0.06
N ARG A 15 4.10 -3.71 0.84
CA ARG A 15 2.70 -4.03 0.50
C ARG A 15 1.75 -3.55 1.60
N THR A 16 0.66 -2.87 1.22
CA THR A 16 -0.32 -2.35 2.18
C THR A 16 -1.72 -2.19 1.57
N PHE A 17 -2.71 -1.95 2.43
CA PHE A 17 -4.05 -1.58 2.00
C PHE A 17 -4.14 -0.08 1.68
N CYS A 18 -4.94 0.23 0.68
CA CYS A 18 -5.33 1.57 0.30
C CYS A 18 -6.86 1.70 0.41
N GLY A 19 -7.31 2.75 1.08
CA GLY A 19 -8.71 3.08 1.26
C GLY A 19 -9.42 3.57 0.00
N TYR A 20 -8.90 3.28 -1.18
CA TYR A 20 -9.52 3.60 -2.46
C TYR A 20 -9.67 2.31 -3.28
N GLY A 21 -10.69 2.27 -4.15
CA GLY A 21 -10.82 1.21 -5.14
C GLY A 21 -9.67 1.23 -6.15
N PRO A 22 -9.41 0.10 -6.83
CA PRO A 22 -8.26 -0.07 -7.73
C PRO A 22 -8.21 1.01 -8.83
N ASP A 23 -9.33 1.34 -9.46
CA ASP A 23 -9.37 2.36 -10.53
C ASP A 23 -8.97 3.75 -10.03
N ARG A 24 -9.40 4.11 -8.81
CA ARG A 24 -9.04 5.39 -8.22
C ARG A 24 -7.57 5.41 -7.80
N VAL A 25 -7.05 4.31 -7.26
CA VAL A 25 -5.61 4.21 -6.94
C VAL A 25 -4.77 4.28 -8.20
N LEU A 26 -5.16 3.58 -9.26
CA LEU A 26 -4.48 3.62 -10.53
C LEU A 26 -4.47 5.04 -11.12
N SER A 27 -5.61 5.74 -11.08
CA SER A 27 -5.70 7.13 -11.49
C SER A 27 -4.80 8.06 -10.67
N LEU A 28 -4.73 7.87 -9.35
CA LEU A 28 -3.83 8.64 -8.48
C LEU A 28 -2.35 8.32 -8.76
N ALA A 29 -2.03 7.05 -8.97
CA ALA A 29 -0.67 6.58 -9.24
C ALA A 29 -0.15 7.09 -10.58
N THR A 30 -0.92 6.93 -11.66
CA THR A 30 -0.56 7.45 -13.00
C THR A 30 -0.39 8.96 -12.97
N ALA A 31 -1.34 9.70 -12.38
CA ALA A 31 -1.20 11.15 -12.23
C ALA A 31 -0.01 11.58 -11.36
N ALA A 32 0.40 10.78 -10.38
CA ALA A 32 1.58 11.04 -9.58
C ALA A 32 2.88 10.80 -10.38
N LEU A 33 2.93 9.74 -11.18
CA LEU A 33 4.06 9.45 -12.07
C LEU A 33 4.22 10.52 -13.15
N ASP A 34 3.12 10.89 -13.81
CA ASP A 34 3.09 11.93 -14.85
C ASP A 34 3.62 13.27 -14.30
N ASP A 35 3.20 13.64 -13.10
CA ASP A 35 3.62 14.89 -12.44
C ASP A 35 5.09 14.89 -12.01
N LEU A 36 5.63 13.73 -11.68
CA LEU A 36 7.04 13.56 -11.35
C LEU A 36 7.90 13.43 -12.62
N GLY A 37 7.27 13.29 -13.79
CA GLY A 37 7.94 13.08 -15.07
C GLY A 37 8.61 11.70 -15.17
N TYR A 38 8.02 10.68 -14.54
CA TYR A 38 8.56 9.32 -14.58
C TYR A 38 8.04 8.57 -15.80
N ASP A 39 8.92 7.83 -16.47
CA ASP A 39 8.54 6.95 -17.56
C ASP A 39 8.04 5.61 -17.02
N TYR A 40 6.86 5.17 -17.46
CA TYR A 40 6.28 3.91 -17.04
C TYR A 40 5.46 3.22 -18.13
N ASP A 41 5.45 1.89 -18.05
CA ASP A 41 4.55 1.03 -18.81
C ASP A 41 3.43 0.50 -17.90
N ARG A 42 2.24 0.30 -18.44
CA ARG A 42 1.13 -0.36 -17.75
C ARG A 42 0.91 -1.76 -18.30
N GLU A 43 0.87 -2.73 -17.39
CA GLU A 43 0.61 -4.13 -17.67
C GLU A 43 -0.60 -4.61 -16.86
N THR A 44 -1.32 -5.61 -17.39
CA THR A 44 -2.31 -6.36 -16.62
C THR A 44 -1.64 -7.59 -16.02
N VAL A 45 -1.90 -7.85 -14.74
CA VAL A 45 -1.32 -8.99 -14.03
C VAL A 45 -2.39 -9.92 -13.50
N THR A 46 -2.09 -11.21 -13.48
CA THR A 46 -2.92 -12.24 -12.85
C THR A 46 -2.36 -12.54 -11.47
N THR A 47 -3.18 -12.47 -10.43
CA THR A 47 -2.76 -12.80 -9.07
C THR A 47 -2.65 -14.31 -8.88
N THR A 48 -1.64 -14.76 -8.15
CA THR A 48 -1.46 -16.19 -7.88
C THR A 48 -2.53 -16.72 -6.90
N GLY A 49 -2.81 -18.03 -6.93
CA GLY A 49 -3.77 -18.65 -6.01
C GLY A 49 -3.45 -18.43 -4.53
N ALA A 50 -2.16 -18.34 -4.18
CA ALA A 50 -1.70 -18.04 -2.83
C ALA A 50 -2.02 -16.58 -2.42
N GLU A 51 -1.83 -15.62 -3.33
CA GLU A 51 -2.15 -14.21 -3.10
C GLU A 51 -3.65 -13.98 -2.94
N ARG A 52 -4.47 -14.64 -3.77
CA ARG A 52 -5.94 -14.64 -3.65
C ARG A 52 -6.40 -15.12 -2.28
N THR A 53 -5.74 -16.17 -1.75
CA THR A 53 -6.14 -16.81 -0.48
C THR A 53 -5.64 -16.07 0.74
N MET A 54 -4.38 -15.61 0.76
CA MET A 54 -3.78 -14.98 1.95
C MET A 54 -4.18 -13.54 2.15
N LEU A 55 -4.40 -12.80 1.06
CA LEU A 55 -4.54 -11.35 1.10
C LEU A 55 -5.93 -10.88 0.71
N GLY A 56 -6.76 -11.78 0.17
CA GLY A 56 -8.00 -11.40 -0.46
C GLY A 56 -7.70 -10.45 -1.59
N ALA A 57 -7.12 -10.95 -2.67
CA ALA A 57 -6.93 -10.20 -3.90
C ALA A 57 -7.86 -10.76 -4.99
N GLU A 58 -8.31 -9.90 -5.91
CA GLU A 58 -9.03 -10.32 -7.12
C GLU A 58 -8.07 -11.01 -8.10
N GLU A 59 -8.62 -11.78 -9.04
CA GLU A 59 -7.83 -12.58 -9.99
C GLU A 59 -6.94 -11.75 -10.91
N THR A 60 -7.29 -10.48 -11.13
CA THR A 60 -6.52 -9.57 -11.97
C THR A 60 -6.27 -8.24 -11.27
N GLY A 61 -5.24 -7.53 -11.73
CA GLY A 61 -4.96 -6.15 -11.34
C GLY A 61 -4.05 -5.46 -12.34
N ASP A 62 -3.65 -4.26 -11.97
CA ASP A 62 -2.78 -3.41 -12.77
C ASP A 62 -1.36 -3.40 -12.19
N ARG A 63 -0.37 -3.44 -13.08
CA ARG A 63 1.03 -3.19 -12.73
C ARG A 63 1.55 -2.02 -13.55
N LEU A 64 2.18 -1.07 -12.87
CA LEU A 64 2.95 0.00 -13.48
C LEU A 64 4.43 -0.35 -13.32
N VAL A 65 5.15 -0.47 -14.43
CA VAL A 65 6.59 -0.70 -14.44
C VAL A 65 7.26 0.62 -14.76
N VAL A 66 7.80 1.28 -13.75
CA VAL A 66 8.57 2.52 -13.90
C VAL A 66 9.96 2.15 -14.40
N SER A 67 10.41 2.80 -15.48
CA SER A 67 11.72 2.57 -16.09
C SER A 67 12.72 3.68 -15.81
N ASP A 68 12.25 4.92 -15.63
CA ASP A 68 13.06 6.12 -15.37
C ASP A 68 12.41 6.96 -14.25
N PRO A 69 13.15 7.55 -13.30
CA PRO A 69 14.62 7.65 -13.20
C PRO A 69 15.32 6.40 -12.63
N VAL A 70 14.55 5.46 -12.09
CA VAL A 70 15.06 4.17 -11.60
C VAL A 70 13.96 3.13 -11.72
N ARG A 71 14.34 1.88 -12.02
CA ARG A 71 13.36 0.81 -12.24
C ARG A 71 12.67 0.38 -10.95
N PHE A 72 11.34 0.49 -10.90
CA PHE A 72 10.52 -0.12 -9.85
C PHE A 72 9.12 -0.48 -10.35
N GLU A 73 8.37 -1.27 -9.57
CA GLU A 73 7.02 -1.70 -9.95
C GLU A 73 5.99 -1.30 -8.91
N VAL A 74 4.82 -0.87 -9.38
CA VAL A 74 3.62 -0.61 -8.57
C VAL A 74 2.53 -1.56 -9.01
N GLU A 75 2.11 -2.48 -8.13
CA GLU A 75 0.99 -3.39 -8.39
C GLU A 75 -0.23 -2.96 -7.58
N ILE A 76 -1.38 -2.89 -8.25
CA ILE A 76 -2.65 -2.45 -7.70
C ILE A 76 -3.68 -3.53 -7.99
N VAL A 77 -4.18 -4.15 -6.92
CA VAL A 77 -5.19 -5.21 -7.02
C VAL A 77 -6.40 -4.86 -6.16
N ARG A 78 -7.59 -5.24 -6.59
CA ARG A 78 -8.78 -5.11 -5.73
C ARG A 78 -8.66 -6.05 -4.53
N ALA A 79 -9.07 -5.57 -3.36
CA ALA A 79 -9.18 -6.42 -2.19
C ALA A 79 -10.50 -7.23 -2.24
N THR A 80 -10.45 -8.54 -2.00
CA THR A 80 -11.56 -9.50 -2.02
C THR A 80 -11.78 -10.25 -0.71
N ALA A 81 -10.90 -10.10 0.29
CA ALA A 81 -11.10 -10.66 1.63
C ALA A 81 -10.83 -9.63 2.72
N ASP A 82 -11.64 -9.71 3.78
CA ASP A 82 -11.45 -8.92 4.98
C ASP A 82 -10.16 -9.41 5.68
N PRO A 83 -9.16 -8.51 5.85
CA PRO A 83 -7.81 -8.86 6.32
C PRO A 83 -7.73 -9.38 7.77
N LEU A 84 -8.82 -9.37 8.53
CA LEU A 84 -8.89 -10.03 9.84
C LEU A 84 -9.44 -11.46 9.78
N THR A 85 -10.08 -11.86 8.69
CA THR A 85 -11.03 -12.98 8.69
C THR A 85 -10.72 -14.04 7.65
N GLY A 86 -9.43 -14.22 7.33
CA GLY A 86 -8.90 -15.16 6.33
C GLY A 86 -9.43 -16.61 6.39
N THR A 87 -10.24 -16.98 7.38
CA THR A 87 -11.03 -18.22 7.40
C THR A 87 -12.38 -18.12 8.12
N ALA A 88 -12.53 -17.28 9.15
CA ALA A 88 -13.68 -17.35 10.06
C ALA A 88 -14.99 -16.70 9.53
N LEU A 89 -14.94 -15.55 8.83
CA LEU A 89 -16.14 -14.92 8.24
C LEU A 89 -16.38 -15.33 6.80
N SER A 90 -15.37 -15.81 6.08
CA SER A 90 -15.49 -16.31 4.70
C SER A 90 -16.46 -17.49 4.56
N ALA A 91 -16.59 -18.30 5.63
CA ALA A 91 -17.54 -19.40 5.71
C ALA A 91 -18.98 -18.97 6.06
N VAL A 92 -19.16 -17.76 6.62
CA VAL A 92 -20.44 -17.24 7.11
C VAL A 92 -21.04 -16.21 6.15
N LEU A 93 -20.19 -15.49 5.40
CA LEU A 93 -20.61 -14.48 4.43
C LEU A 93 -20.54 -15.01 3.00
N GLY A 94 -21.69 -15.00 2.32
CA GLY A 94 -21.78 -15.28 0.89
C GLY A 94 -20.90 -14.33 0.04
N PRO A 95 -20.49 -14.74 -1.17
CA PRO A 95 -19.56 -14.00 -2.03
C PRO A 95 -19.98 -12.54 -2.27
N GLU A 96 -21.26 -12.27 -2.49
CA GLU A 96 -21.81 -10.92 -2.69
C GLU A 96 -21.68 -9.98 -1.47
N ARG A 97 -21.60 -10.54 -0.25
CA ARG A 97 -21.38 -9.76 0.98
C ARG A 97 -19.89 -9.51 1.22
N ARG A 98 -19.02 -10.38 0.71
CA ARG A 98 -17.56 -10.18 0.75
C ARG A 98 -17.15 -9.06 -0.19
N GLU A 99 -17.67 -9.07 -1.41
CA GLU A 99 -17.43 -8.03 -2.41
C GLU A 99 -17.85 -6.64 -1.90
N ARG A 100 -19.04 -6.53 -1.30
CA ARG A 100 -19.50 -5.29 -0.64
C ARG A 100 -18.69 -4.88 0.60
N ALA A 101 -18.04 -5.83 1.28
CA ALA A 101 -17.25 -5.53 2.47
C ALA A 101 -15.86 -4.95 2.15
N THR A 102 -15.39 -5.17 0.92
CA THR A 102 -14.09 -4.71 0.41
C THR A 102 -14.22 -3.74 -0.78
N GLU A 103 -15.45 -3.38 -1.15
CA GLU A 103 -15.76 -2.40 -2.19
C GLU A 103 -15.14 -1.05 -1.87
N GLY A 104 -14.25 -0.55 -2.72
CA GLY A 104 -13.50 0.69 -2.47
C GLY A 104 -12.21 0.49 -1.65
N LEU A 105 -11.72 -0.75 -1.53
CA LEU A 105 -10.42 -1.10 -0.98
C LEU A 105 -9.54 -1.73 -2.07
N SER A 106 -8.26 -1.42 -2.05
CA SER A 106 -7.24 -2.06 -2.88
C SER A 106 -6.02 -2.42 -2.06
N VAL A 107 -5.22 -3.33 -2.59
CA VAL A 107 -3.89 -3.63 -2.10
C VAL A 107 -2.89 -3.01 -3.08
N VAL A 108 -1.96 -2.23 -2.54
CA VAL A 108 -0.87 -1.62 -3.28
C VAL A 108 0.42 -2.30 -2.88
N THR A 109 1.20 -2.68 -3.88
CA THR A 109 2.51 -3.32 -3.72
C THR A 109 3.55 -2.51 -4.47
N LEU A 110 4.63 -2.12 -3.80
CA LEU A 110 5.84 -1.58 -4.42
C LEU A 110 6.90 -2.67 -4.40
N ARG A 111 7.44 -3.03 -5.56
CA ARG A 111 8.53 -4.01 -5.69
C ARG A 111 9.82 -3.34 -6.10
N THR A 112 10.91 -4.07 -5.90
CA THR A 112 12.28 -3.59 -6.15
C THR A 112 12.66 -2.51 -5.14
N VAL A 113 12.19 -2.64 -3.89
CA VAL A 113 12.56 -1.71 -2.82
C VAL A 113 14.02 -1.94 -2.46
N SER A 114 14.84 -0.92 -2.66
CA SER A 114 16.26 -0.89 -2.32
C SER A 114 16.63 0.50 -1.84
N ASP A 115 17.85 0.69 -1.33
CA ASP A 115 18.33 2.02 -0.94
C ASP A 115 18.41 2.98 -2.14
N GLU A 116 18.58 2.45 -3.35
CA GLU A 116 18.62 3.21 -4.61
C GLU A 116 17.22 3.66 -5.05
N THR A 117 16.22 2.76 -5.02
CA THR A 117 14.85 3.07 -5.48
C THR A 117 14.05 3.86 -4.44
N ARG A 118 14.42 3.73 -3.16
CA ARG A 118 13.67 4.28 -2.02
C ARG A 118 13.39 5.79 -2.12
N PRO A 119 14.34 6.67 -2.47
CA PRO A 119 14.04 8.10 -2.60
C PRO A 119 12.99 8.39 -3.68
N THR A 120 13.11 7.73 -4.85
CA THR A 120 12.17 7.86 -5.97
C THR A 120 10.78 7.31 -5.60
N MET A 121 10.73 6.15 -4.97
CA MET A 121 9.49 5.56 -4.45
C MET A 121 8.84 6.43 -3.37
N ALA A 122 9.63 7.05 -2.50
CA ALA A 122 9.13 7.97 -1.47
C ALA A 122 8.48 9.19 -2.12
N ALA A 123 9.14 9.82 -3.10
CA ALA A 123 8.57 10.94 -3.86
C ALA A 123 7.26 10.54 -4.56
N PHE A 124 7.21 9.36 -5.17
CA PHE A 124 6.00 8.80 -5.76
C PHE A 124 4.87 8.63 -4.72
N VAL A 125 5.15 7.98 -3.59
CA VAL A 125 4.16 7.74 -2.52
C VAL A 125 3.66 9.06 -1.95
N ASP A 126 4.55 10.01 -1.71
CA ASP A 126 4.20 11.33 -1.20
C ASP A 126 3.29 12.07 -2.19
N ARG A 127 3.61 12.01 -3.49
CA ARG A 127 2.79 12.62 -4.53
C ARG A 127 1.41 11.99 -4.65
N VAL A 128 1.31 10.66 -4.47
CA VAL A 128 0.02 9.96 -4.38
C VAL A 128 -0.79 10.45 -3.17
N ILE A 129 -0.15 10.61 -2.01
CA ILE A 129 -0.80 11.09 -0.78
C ILE A 129 -1.29 12.54 -0.96
N GLU A 130 -0.48 13.42 -1.54
CA GLU A 130 -0.84 14.82 -1.80
C GLU A 130 -2.05 14.97 -2.72
N ARG A 131 -2.17 14.10 -3.73
CA ARG A 131 -3.28 14.12 -4.69
C ARG A 131 -4.58 13.52 -4.15
N ALA A 132 -4.48 12.70 -3.11
CA ALA A 132 -5.62 11.98 -2.59
C ALA A 132 -6.53 12.92 -1.78
N ASP A 133 -7.82 12.95 -2.11
CA ASP A 133 -8.82 13.79 -1.41
C ASP A 133 -8.90 13.51 0.10
N ARG A 134 -8.53 12.29 0.47
CA ARG A 134 -8.35 11.79 1.83
C ARG A 134 -7.10 10.91 1.93
N PRO A 135 -6.52 10.74 3.12
CA PRO A 135 -5.32 9.92 3.26
C PRO A 135 -5.52 8.48 2.77
N PRO A 136 -4.60 7.91 1.97
CA PRO A 136 -4.71 6.54 1.45
C PRO A 136 -4.84 5.47 2.53
N TRP A 137 -4.33 5.72 3.74
CA TRP A 137 -4.47 4.81 4.89
C TRP A 137 -5.82 4.89 5.61
N ASP A 138 -6.72 5.80 5.21
CA ASP A 138 -8.04 5.91 5.84
C ASP A 138 -9.01 4.84 5.36
N VAL A 139 -8.91 3.67 5.98
CA VAL A 139 -9.76 2.49 5.71
C VAL A 139 -10.96 2.37 6.64
N ARG A 140 -11.30 3.41 7.42
CA ARG A 140 -12.34 3.35 8.49
C ARG A 140 -13.76 3.14 7.99
N HIS A 141 -13.99 3.44 6.72
CA HIS A 141 -15.26 3.31 6.04
C HIS A 141 -15.64 1.85 5.74
N HIS A 142 -14.68 0.92 5.82
CA HIS A 142 -14.90 -0.50 5.58
C HIS A 142 -15.30 -1.24 6.85
N VAL A 143 -16.37 -2.04 6.77
CA VAL A 143 -16.98 -2.72 7.93
C VAL A 143 -15.98 -3.64 8.64
N GLY A 144 -15.20 -4.43 7.90
CA GLY A 144 -14.17 -5.33 8.46
C GLY A 144 -13.01 -4.59 9.14
N LEU A 145 -12.61 -3.44 8.60
CA LEU A 145 -11.48 -2.65 9.10
C LEU A 145 -11.86 -1.64 10.18
N ARG A 146 -13.15 -1.32 10.32
CA ARG A 146 -13.65 -0.41 11.36
C ARG A 146 -13.25 -0.87 12.77
N VAL A 147 -13.35 -2.17 13.03
CA VAL A 147 -13.00 -2.80 14.32
C VAL A 147 -11.52 -3.21 14.42
N ALA A 148 -10.80 -3.23 13.30
CA ALA A 148 -9.40 -3.66 13.19
C ALA A 148 -8.39 -2.58 13.61
N VAL A 149 -8.45 -2.10 14.87
CA VAL A 149 -7.63 -0.96 15.33
C VAL A 149 -6.13 -1.15 15.07
N LEU A 150 -5.58 -2.31 15.43
CA LEU A 150 -4.15 -2.61 15.23
C LEU A 150 -3.76 -2.66 13.76
N LEU A 151 -4.62 -3.23 12.92
CA LEU A 151 -4.37 -3.29 11.48
C LEU A 151 -4.43 -1.91 10.84
N ARG A 152 -5.38 -1.05 11.25
CA ARG A 152 -5.44 0.36 10.82
C ARG A 152 -4.19 1.13 11.22
N TYR A 153 -3.71 0.91 12.43
CA TYR A 153 -2.47 1.50 12.90
C TYR A 153 -1.27 1.03 12.07
N LYS A 154 -1.17 -0.27 11.78
CA LYS A 154 -0.15 -0.85 10.90
C LYS A 154 -0.20 -0.24 9.48
N ILE A 155 -1.37 -0.16 8.86
CA ILE A 155 -1.56 0.43 7.53
C ILE A 155 -1.06 1.88 7.53
N ARG A 156 -1.49 2.68 8.52
CA ARG A 156 -1.03 4.07 8.65
C ARG A 156 0.49 4.17 8.78
N LEU A 157 1.11 3.35 9.62
CA LEU A 157 2.56 3.34 9.77
C LEU A 157 3.29 2.98 8.48
N LEU A 158 2.76 2.03 7.70
CA LEU A 158 3.34 1.64 6.40
C LEU A 158 3.33 2.78 5.38
N TRP A 159 2.31 3.63 5.39
CA TRP A 159 2.25 4.81 4.53
C TRP A 159 3.18 5.94 5.05
N ILE A 160 3.18 6.20 6.36
CA ILE A 160 4.03 7.24 6.98
C ILE A 160 5.52 6.91 6.87
N TYR A 161 5.87 5.62 6.81
CA TYR A 161 7.24 5.16 6.59
C TYR A 161 7.93 5.85 5.41
N TRP A 162 7.21 6.07 4.31
CA TRP A 162 7.73 6.71 3.11
C TRP A 162 8.03 8.19 3.29
N ARG A 163 7.25 8.88 4.13
CA ARG A 163 7.42 10.31 4.45
C ARG A 163 8.62 10.61 5.34
N GLY A 164 9.30 9.58 5.86
CA GLY A 164 10.39 9.75 6.83
C GLY A 164 9.95 10.30 8.20
N GLU A 165 8.64 10.52 8.42
CA GLU A 165 8.04 11.07 9.65
C GLU A 165 7.94 10.04 10.80
N LEU A 166 8.63 8.90 10.70
CA LEU A 166 8.69 7.97 11.81
C LEU A 166 9.49 8.60 12.95
N PRO A 167 9.02 8.51 14.21
CA PRO A 167 9.70 9.13 15.34
C PRO A 167 11.12 8.54 15.46
N ASP A 168 12.12 9.37 15.14
CA ASP A 168 13.51 9.06 15.41
C ASP A 168 13.82 9.52 16.82
N ARG A 169 14.09 8.59 17.74
CA ARG A 169 14.51 8.95 19.08
C ARG A 169 16.01 9.27 19.05
N ARG A 170 16.34 10.42 18.49
CA ARG A 170 17.62 11.11 18.68
C ARG A 170 17.39 12.62 18.83
N GLU A 171 16.60 12.97 19.83
CA GLU A 171 16.82 14.21 20.57
C GLU A 171 17.23 13.80 21.98
N GLY A 172 18.44 14.18 22.37
CA GLY A 172 18.97 13.96 23.72
C GLY A 172 20.36 13.35 23.75
N SER A 173 21.36 14.06 23.22
CA SER A 173 22.74 14.07 23.73
C SER A 173 23.63 15.03 22.91
N ASP A 174 23.24 16.30 22.83
CA ASP A 174 24.20 17.42 22.78
C ASP A 174 24.03 18.12 24.13
N GLY A 175 24.90 17.88 25.12
CA GLY A 175 26.01 18.78 25.49
C GLY A 175 25.54 19.80 26.56
N PRO A 176 26.39 20.39 27.43
CA PRO A 176 27.83 20.62 27.33
C PRO A 176 28.61 19.93 28.49
N GLY A 177 29.94 19.73 28.44
CA GLY A 177 30.97 20.75 28.22
C GLY A 177 31.39 21.30 29.57
#